data_AF-A0A1B8ET00-F1
#
_entry.id   AF-A0A1B8ET00-F1
#
_cell.length_a   1.000
_cell.length_b   1.000
_cell.length_c   1.000
_cell.angle_alpha   90.00
_cell.angle_beta   90.00
_cell.angle_gamma   90.00
#
_symmetry.space_group_name_H-M   'P 1'
#
loop_
_entity.id
_entity.type
_entity.pdbx_description
1 polymer ?
#
loop_
_entity_poly.entity_id
_entity_poly.type
_entity_poly.pdbx_seq_one_letter_code
_entity_poly.pdbx_strand_id
1 'polypeptide(L)'
;MATCSLSVALKADIRADSNRDGKVDIHGRSDLHDKLSDCSDAGAIFLANIGDTDRRCSKLALSGPAPSNEELAARNDASDDIQRAPQYLAPLRTVPIPRLSPKASGTITIQDPNSRSKVRIFRLEGSQWTLTSNEHMFSQHELAAGLKLGIDARDTRRPGVWDGRVGVTFTVHDGRSTAKDTVRLRVAPVLTHHHAQAAREFVDRLQNALDKTRGRYPLTQFNGSDDIWAQDFVEPGYISMPGSKGPIILQIMIRSAQDDRVAGR
;
A
#
# COMPACT_ATOMS: atom_id res chain seq x y z
N MET A 1 -40.47 14.41 35.27
CA MET A 1 -39.23 15.09 34.86
C MET A 1 -38.79 14.53 33.53
N ALA A 2 -38.93 15.29 32.45
CA ALA A 2 -38.50 14.86 31.12
C ALA A 2 -36.99 15.13 31.00
N THR A 3 -36.18 14.08 31.05
CA THR A 3 -34.75 14.17 30.72
C THR A 3 -34.64 14.43 29.23
N CYS A 4 -34.21 15.64 28.86
CA CYS A 4 -33.85 16.00 27.51
C CYS A 4 -32.57 15.23 27.15
N SER A 5 -32.72 14.03 26.58
CA SER A 5 -31.61 13.27 26.03
C SER A 5 -31.08 14.02 24.81
N LEU A 6 -29.88 14.59 24.93
CA LEU A 6 -29.10 15.07 23.78
C LEU A 6 -28.90 13.90 22.82
N SER A 7 -29.72 13.85 21.76
CA SER A 7 -29.53 12.96 20.62
C SER A 7 -28.28 13.44 19.88
N VAL A 8 -27.14 12.82 20.17
CA VAL A 8 -25.93 13.02 19.36
C VAL A 8 -26.20 12.37 18.02
N ALA A 9 -26.24 13.16 16.96
CA ALA A 9 -26.43 12.65 15.61
C ALA A 9 -25.35 11.59 15.29
N LEU A 10 -25.76 10.48 14.66
CA LEU A 10 -24.85 9.44 14.21
C LEU A 10 -23.79 10.05 13.29
N LYS A 11 -22.52 9.82 13.61
CA LYS A 11 -21.38 10.35 12.83
C LYS A 11 -20.43 9.22 12.47
N ALA A 12 -20.21 9.03 11.17
CA ALA A 12 -19.09 8.26 10.65
C ALA A 12 -17.86 9.17 10.52
N ASP A 13 -16.69 8.67 10.87
CA ASP A 13 -15.43 9.42 10.72
C ASP A 13 -14.27 8.45 10.47
N ILE A 14 -13.82 8.34 9.23
CA ILE A 14 -12.62 7.61 8.81
C ILE A 14 -11.44 8.57 8.64
N ARG A 15 -10.24 8.16 9.03
CA ARG A 15 -9.02 8.97 9.00
C ARG A 15 -7.88 8.21 8.31
N ALA A 16 -7.05 8.98 7.63
CA ALA A 16 -5.77 8.57 7.06
C ALA A 16 -4.81 9.76 7.24
N ASP A 17 -3.50 9.49 7.16
CA ASP A 17 -2.41 10.48 7.25
C ASP A 17 -2.45 11.43 6.04
N SER A 18 -3.35 12.40 6.10
CA SER A 18 -3.75 13.24 4.97
C SER A 18 -2.87 14.48 4.87
N ASN A 19 -2.28 14.90 6.00
CA ASN A 19 -1.27 15.95 6.08
C ASN A 19 0.16 15.42 5.86
N ARG A 20 0.33 14.08 5.71
CA ARG A 20 1.58 13.41 5.36
C ARG A 20 2.68 13.56 6.43
N ASP A 21 2.30 13.57 7.70
CA ASP A 21 3.23 13.61 8.84
C ASP A 21 3.64 12.22 9.36
N GLY A 22 3.09 11.17 8.77
CA GLY A 22 3.38 9.78 9.09
C GLY A 22 2.53 9.20 10.21
N LYS A 23 1.47 9.89 10.65
CA LYS A 23 0.56 9.44 11.71
C LYS A 23 -0.90 9.70 11.32
N VAL A 24 -1.80 8.84 11.81
CA VAL A 24 -3.25 9.06 11.67
C VAL A 24 -3.79 9.65 12.95
N ASP A 25 -4.28 10.88 12.89
CA ASP A 25 -4.89 11.63 13.98
C ASP A 25 -6.41 11.36 14.09
N ILE A 26 -6.76 10.58 15.10
CA ILE A 26 -8.16 10.28 15.47
C ILE A 26 -8.69 11.13 16.63
N HIS A 27 -7.83 11.93 17.28
CA HIS A 27 -8.20 12.70 18.47
C HIS A 27 -8.33 14.20 18.17
N GLY A 28 -7.55 14.69 17.21
CA GLY A 28 -7.56 16.05 16.74
C GLY A 28 -8.11 16.19 15.33
N ARG A 29 -7.55 17.18 14.63
CA ARG A 29 -8.05 17.69 13.35
C ARG A 29 -6.97 17.80 12.28
N SER A 30 -5.74 17.36 12.54
CA SER A 30 -4.62 17.57 11.59
C SER A 30 -4.91 16.92 10.24
N ASP A 31 -5.52 15.73 10.25
CA ASP A 31 -5.90 15.00 9.04
C ASP A 31 -7.21 15.45 8.39
N LEU A 32 -7.98 16.35 9.02
CA LEU A 32 -9.31 16.70 8.50
C LEU A 32 -9.27 17.61 7.28
N HIS A 33 -8.30 18.52 7.23
CA HIS A 33 -8.24 19.54 6.18
C HIS A 33 -8.00 18.91 4.80
N ASP A 34 -7.04 18.00 4.73
CA ASP A 34 -6.55 17.40 3.49
C ASP A 34 -7.21 16.06 3.15
N LYS A 35 -8.10 15.58 4.02
CA LYS A 35 -8.77 14.27 3.94
C LYS A 35 -9.42 13.96 2.60
N LEU A 36 -9.98 14.97 1.95
CA LEU A 36 -10.69 14.85 0.68
C LEU A 36 -9.90 15.45 -0.49
N SER A 37 -8.65 15.83 -0.29
CA SER A 37 -7.84 16.46 -1.33
C SER A 37 -7.50 15.48 -2.45
N ASP A 38 -7.59 15.96 -3.69
CA ASP A 38 -7.11 15.29 -4.90
C ASP A 38 -5.81 15.93 -5.45
N CYS A 39 -5.30 16.94 -4.74
CA CYS A 39 -4.12 17.71 -5.14
C CYS A 39 -2.81 16.93 -4.95
N SER A 40 -1.73 17.41 -5.57
CA SER A 40 -0.42 16.76 -5.48
C SER A 40 0.24 16.91 -4.10
N ASP A 41 -0.06 17.98 -3.38
CA ASP A 41 0.54 18.38 -2.10
C ASP A 41 -0.17 17.83 -0.86
N ALA A 42 -1.43 17.41 -0.99
CA ALA A 42 -2.28 16.98 0.11
C ALA A 42 -2.94 15.61 -0.15
N GLY A 43 -3.50 15.01 0.89
CA GLY A 43 -4.15 13.70 0.85
C GLY A 43 -3.18 12.54 1.09
N ALA A 44 -3.72 11.44 1.61
CA ALA A 44 -2.90 10.33 2.09
C ALA A 44 -2.29 9.51 0.95
N ILE A 45 -1.12 8.92 1.23
CA ILE A 45 -0.37 8.10 0.27
C ILE A 45 -0.32 6.65 0.76
N PHE A 46 -0.44 5.69 -0.15
CA PHE A 46 -0.27 4.27 0.15
C PHE A 46 0.59 3.58 -0.90
N LEU A 47 1.12 2.40 -0.56
CA LEU A 47 2.07 1.70 -1.42
C LEU A 47 1.38 0.62 -2.27
N ALA A 48 1.89 0.44 -3.48
CA ALA A 48 1.67 -0.80 -4.22
C ALA A 48 2.55 -1.89 -3.59
N ASN A 49 1.96 -2.94 -3.05
CA ASN A 49 2.69 -4.00 -2.36
C ASN A 49 3.22 -5.03 -3.37
N ILE A 50 4.03 -4.52 -4.30
CA ILE A 50 4.60 -5.23 -5.45
C ILE A 50 5.98 -5.85 -5.14
N GLY A 51 6.26 -6.10 -3.85
CA GLY A 51 7.46 -6.79 -3.39
C GLY A 51 7.34 -8.32 -3.46
N ASP A 52 8.38 -9.01 -3.03
CA ASP A 52 8.43 -10.48 -2.91
C ASP A 52 8.97 -10.90 -1.54
N THR A 53 8.12 -10.77 -0.52
CA THR A 53 8.45 -11.15 0.86
C THR A 53 8.83 -12.62 0.92
N ASP A 54 9.89 -12.91 1.69
CA ASP A 54 10.50 -14.23 1.85
C ASP A 54 11.00 -14.89 0.55
N ARG A 55 11.09 -14.10 -0.54
CA ARG A 55 11.50 -14.55 -1.88
C ARG A 55 10.59 -15.67 -2.42
N ARG A 56 9.30 -15.66 -2.10
CA ARG A 56 8.34 -16.71 -2.47
C ARG A 56 8.28 -16.90 -3.99
N CYS A 57 8.16 -15.81 -4.72
CA CYS A 57 8.07 -15.81 -6.17
C CYS A 57 9.42 -16.12 -6.79
N SER A 58 10.48 -15.50 -6.29
CA SER A 58 11.85 -15.69 -6.77
C SER A 58 12.33 -17.14 -6.60
N LYS A 59 12.07 -17.79 -5.46
CA LYS A 59 12.42 -19.20 -5.22
C LYS A 59 11.75 -20.14 -6.22
N LEU A 60 10.49 -19.89 -6.55
CA LEU A 60 9.76 -20.71 -7.51
C LEU A 60 10.31 -20.51 -8.93
N ALA A 61 10.55 -19.26 -9.32
CA ALA A 61 11.14 -18.92 -10.62
C ALA A 61 12.50 -19.60 -10.86
N LEU A 62 13.27 -19.83 -9.79
CA LEU A 62 14.57 -20.52 -9.83
C LEU A 62 14.47 -22.06 -9.84
N SER A 63 13.28 -22.63 -9.59
CA SER A 63 13.09 -24.08 -9.37
C SER A 63 12.52 -24.84 -10.57
N GLY A 64 12.27 -24.17 -11.70
CA GLY A 64 11.62 -24.76 -12.87
C GLY A 64 11.95 -24.01 -14.17
N PRO A 65 11.17 -24.25 -15.26
CA PRO A 65 11.26 -23.47 -16.47
C PRO A 65 11.11 -21.98 -16.14
N ALA A 66 11.90 -21.15 -16.82
CA ALA A 66 11.86 -19.72 -16.59
C ALA A 66 10.45 -19.18 -16.89
N PRO A 67 9.79 -18.51 -15.93
CA PRO A 67 8.44 -17.98 -16.11
C PRO A 67 8.40 -16.87 -17.17
N SER A 68 7.23 -16.66 -17.77
CA SER A 68 7.02 -15.56 -18.72
C SER A 68 7.10 -14.19 -18.04
N ASN A 69 7.19 -13.13 -18.85
CA ASN A 69 7.16 -11.77 -18.33
C ASN A 69 5.90 -11.47 -17.51
N GLU A 70 4.75 -11.93 -18.00
CA GLU A 70 3.44 -11.78 -17.38
C GLU A 70 3.35 -12.58 -16.08
N GLU A 71 3.87 -13.81 -16.06
CA GLU A 71 3.89 -14.64 -14.85
C GLU A 71 4.74 -14.02 -13.74
N LEU A 72 5.89 -13.43 -14.10
CA LEU A 72 6.73 -12.69 -13.16
C LEU A 72 6.07 -11.40 -12.67
N ALA A 73 5.46 -10.63 -13.58
CA ALA A 73 4.76 -9.39 -13.22
C ALA A 73 3.54 -9.64 -12.31
N ALA A 74 2.84 -10.76 -12.50
CA ALA A 74 1.69 -11.17 -11.68
C ALA A 74 2.10 -11.72 -10.29
N ARG A 75 3.39 -11.92 -10.05
CA ARG A 75 3.93 -12.57 -8.85
C ARG A 75 4.53 -11.53 -7.89
N ASN A 76 3.74 -11.13 -6.93
CA ASN A 76 4.16 -10.21 -5.87
C ASN A 76 3.33 -10.43 -4.59
N ASP A 77 3.66 -9.72 -3.51
CA ASP A 77 2.94 -9.81 -2.22
C ASP A 77 1.47 -9.40 -2.29
N ALA A 78 1.10 -8.66 -3.34
CA ALA A 78 -0.25 -8.28 -3.68
C ALA A 78 -0.92 -9.11 -4.78
N SER A 79 -0.37 -10.28 -5.12
CA SER A 79 -0.96 -11.18 -6.13
C SER A 79 -2.23 -11.89 -5.66
N ASP A 80 -2.43 -12.01 -4.34
CA ASP A 80 -3.58 -12.66 -3.72
C ASP A 80 -4.07 -11.87 -2.49
N ASP A 81 -4.88 -12.49 -1.63
CA ASP A 81 -5.56 -11.86 -0.50
C ASP A 81 -4.84 -12.05 0.85
N ILE A 82 -3.66 -12.66 0.85
CA ILE A 82 -2.87 -12.88 2.07
C ILE A 82 -1.93 -11.69 2.27
N GLN A 83 -1.99 -11.07 3.45
CA GLN A 83 -1.05 -10.01 3.80
C GLN A 83 0.30 -10.61 4.24
N ARG A 84 1.37 -10.24 3.54
CA ARG A 84 2.74 -10.72 3.78
C ARG A 84 3.70 -9.64 4.26
N ALA A 85 3.41 -8.38 3.93
CA ALA A 85 4.27 -7.25 4.24
C ALA A 85 3.50 -6.14 4.98
N PRO A 86 2.98 -6.41 6.19
CA PRO A 86 2.15 -5.46 6.92
C PRO A 86 2.87 -4.14 7.27
N GLN A 87 4.20 -4.12 7.25
CA GLN A 87 5.01 -2.90 7.41
C GLN A 87 4.80 -1.86 6.28
N TYR A 88 4.24 -2.26 5.14
CA TYR A 88 3.95 -1.39 4.00
C TYR A 88 2.48 -0.98 3.89
N LEU A 89 1.63 -1.39 4.84
CA LEU A 89 0.24 -0.92 4.90
C LEU A 89 0.18 0.54 5.31
N ALA A 90 -0.50 1.38 4.52
CA ALA A 90 -0.87 2.71 4.98
C ALA A 90 -2.00 2.58 6.01
N PRO A 91 -1.89 3.18 7.22
CA PRO A 91 -2.92 3.03 8.22
C PRO A 91 -4.20 3.80 7.85
N LEU A 92 -5.34 3.15 8.07
CA LEU A 92 -6.67 3.77 8.07
C LEU A 92 -7.31 3.53 9.44
N ARG A 93 -8.01 4.53 9.99
CA ARG A 93 -8.64 4.43 11.31
C ARG A 93 -10.06 4.98 11.27
N THR A 94 -10.95 4.46 12.09
CA THR A 94 -12.22 5.16 12.37
C THR A 94 -12.23 5.72 13.78
N VAL A 95 -12.89 6.87 13.96
CA VAL A 95 -13.13 7.42 15.29
C VAL A 95 -14.17 6.52 15.99
N PRO A 96 -13.93 6.09 17.25
CA PRO A 96 -14.85 5.24 17.99
C PRO A 96 -16.25 5.84 18.13
N ILE A 97 -17.30 5.01 17.99
CA ILE A 97 -18.71 5.44 18.13
C ILE A 97 -19.34 4.72 19.33
N PRO A 98 -19.12 5.17 20.58
CA PRO A 98 -19.40 4.39 21.78
C PRO A 98 -20.89 4.15 22.07
N ARG A 99 -21.80 4.93 21.47
CA ARG A 99 -23.25 4.91 21.76
C ARG A 99 -24.07 4.45 20.56
N LEU A 100 -23.74 3.28 20.03
CA LEU A 100 -24.49 2.62 18.96
C LEU A 100 -25.50 1.62 19.52
N SER A 101 -26.66 1.47 18.88
CA SER A 101 -27.61 0.41 19.25
C SER A 101 -27.03 -0.99 18.97
N PRO A 102 -27.50 -2.06 19.65
CA PRO A 102 -26.97 -3.41 19.48
C PRO A 102 -27.05 -3.98 18.05
N LYS A 103 -27.88 -3.40 17.18
CA LYS A 103 -28.05 -3.81 15.78
C LYS A 103 -27.30 -2.91 14.80
N ALA A 104 -26.53 -1.94 15.29
CA ALA A 104 -25.73 -1.08 14.44
C ALA A 104 -24.71 -1.91 13.65
N SER A 105 -24.47 -1.50 12.41
CA SER A 105 -23.52 -2.13 11.51
C SER A 105 -22.83 -1.10 10.65
N GLY A 106 -21.71 -1.47 10.05
CA GLY A 106 -20.97 -0.56 9.19
C GLY A 106 -20.17 -1.29 8.13
N THR A 107 -19.78 -0.56 7.10
CA THR A 107 -19.03 -1.08 5.95
C THR A 107 -17.90 -0.12 5.57
N ILE A 108 -16.85 -0.70 5.00
CA ILE A 108 -15.74 0.04 4.37
C ILE A 108 -15.76 -0.33 2.90
N THR A 109 -15.91 0.67 2.03
CA THR A 109 -16.14 0.42 0.60
C THR A 109 -15.29 1.30 -0.29
N ILE A 110 -14.89 0.74 -1.44
CA ILE A 110 -14.39 1.49 -2.59
C ILE A 110 -15.44 1.34 -3.69
N GLN A 111 -16.01 2.45 -4.13
CA GLN A 111 -17.14 2.46 -5.08
C GLN A 111 -16.70 2.24 -6.53
N ASP A 112 -15.59 2.85 -6.94
CA ASP A 112 -15.06 2.71 -8.29
C ASP A 112 -14.56 1.26 -8.52
N PRO A 113 -15.17 0.48 -9.44
CA PRO A 113 -14.81 -0.94 -9.63
C PRO A 113 -13.37 -1.13 -10.07
N ASN A 114 -12.84 -0.20 -10.88
CA ASN A 114 -11.47 -0.25 -11.35
C ASN A 114 -10.50 -0.11 -10.17
N SER A 115 -10.63 0.95 -9.37
CA SER A 115 -9.85 1.14 -8.13
C SER A 115 -10.05 -0.02 -7.15
N ARG A 116 -11.29 -0.53 -7.00
CA ARG A 116 -11.56 -1.65 -6.09
C ARG A 116 -10.78 -2.90 -6.46
N SER A 117 -10.63 -3.19 -7.75
CA SER A 117 -9.84 -4.34 -8.23
C SER A 117 -8.33 -4.19 -7.98
N LYS A 118 -7.85 -2.95 -7.85
CA LYS A 118 -6.43 -2.61 -7.68
C LYS A 118 -6.02 -2.37 -6.22
N VAL A 119 -6.96 -2.31 -5.29
CA VAL A 119 -6.71 -1.93 -3.90
C VAL A 119 -7.15 -3.05 -2.95
N ARG A 120 -6.38 -3.30 -1.89
CA ARG A 120 -6.78 -4.18 -0.80
C ARG A 120 -6.87 -3.38 0.49
N ILE A 121 -7.92 -3.64 1.26
CA ILE A 121 -8.09 -3.11 2.61
C ILE A 121 -8.10 -4.29 3.55
N PHE A 122 -7.29 -4.23 4.60
CA PHE A 122 -7.21 -5.24 5.64
C PHE A 122 -7.71 -4.66 6.96
N ARG A 123 -8.40 -5.45 7.76
CA ARG A 123 -8.72 -5.14 9.15
C ARG A 123 -7.78 -5.89 10.08
N LEU A 124 -7.40 -5.24 11.18
CA LEU A 124 -6.60 -5.85 12.22
C LEU A 124 -7.50 -6.57 13.23
N GLU A 125 -7.40 -7.89 13.27
CA GLU A 125 -8.09 -8.77 14.23
C GLU A 125 -7.05 -9.38 15.18
N GLY A 126 -6.99 -8.87 16.41
CA GLY A 126 -5.90 -9.21 17.33
C GLY A 126 -4.55 -8.76 16.76
N SER A 127 -3.73 -9.71 16.31
CA SER A 127 -2.44 -9.46 15.66
C SER A 127 -2.43 -9.81 14.17
N GLN A 128 -3.57 -10.23 13.60
CA GLN A 128 -3.66 -10.71 12.22
C GLN A 128 -4.34 -9.68 11.31
N TRP A 129 -3.85 -9.58 10.08
CA TRP A 129 -4.44 -8.73 9.05
C TRP A 129 -5.31 -9.56 8.10
N THR A 130 -6.62 -9.34 8.16
CA THR A 130 -7.60 -10.08 7.36
C THR A 130 -8.18 -9.17 6.28
N LEU A 131 -8.31 -9.66 5.04
CA LEU A 131 -8.91 -8.89 3.95
C LEU A 131 -10.35 -8.47 4.29
N THR A 132 -10.67 -7.21 4.00
CA THR A 132 -12.00 -6.60 4.13
C THR A 132 -12.57 -6.37 2.73
N SER A 133 -13.66 -7.07 2.41
CA SER A 133 -14.40 -6.86 1.16
C SER A 133 -15.41 -5.70 1.31
N ASN A 134 -16.04 -5.27 0.20
CA ASN A 134 -17.07 -4.21 0.26
C ASN A 134 -18.34 -4.70 1.00
N GLU A 135 -18.53 -6.01 1.07
CA GLU A 135 -19.69 -6.69 1.67
C GLU A 135 -19.45 -7.01 3.15
N HIS A 136 -18.22 -6.85 3.65
CA HIS A 136 -17.90 -7.12 5.04
C HIS A 136 -18.64 -6.14 5.97
N MET A 137 -19.43 -6.69 6.88
CA MET A 137 -20.19 -5.94 7.87
C MET A 137 -19.47 -5.94 9.22
N PHE A 138 -19.05 -4.76 9.67
CA PHE A 138 -18.53 -4.55 11.00
C PHE A 138 -19.68 -4.49 12.02
N SER A 139 -19.48 -5.15 13.15
CA SER A 139 -20.44 -5.19 14.26
C SER A 139 -20.47 -3.89 15.07
N GLN A 140 -21.54 -3.70 15.84
CA GLN A 140 -21.65 -2.62 16.83
C GLN A 140 -20.40 -2.51 17.72
N HIS A 141 -19.87 -3.64 18.19
CA HIS A 141 -18.74 -3.65 19.12
C HIS A 141 -17.46 -3.10 18.48
N GLU A 142 -17.18 -3.51 17.24
CA GLU A 142 -16.02 -3.04 16.47
C GLU A 142 -16.13 -1.55 16.15
N LEU A 143 -17.31 -1.09 15.74
CA LEU A 143 -17.58 0.32 15.46
C LEU A 143 -17.46 1.19 16.73
N ALA A 144 -17.90 0.67 17.87
CA ALA A 144 -17.79 1.32 19.16
C ALA A 144 -16.34 1.42 19.65
N ALA A 145 -15.49 0.45 19.31
CA ALA A 145 -14.06 0.46 19.61
C ALA A 145 -13.24 1.32 18.62
N GLY A 146 -13.76 1.53 17.41
CA GLY A 146 -13.03 2.16 16.31
C GLY A 146 -12.14 1.16 15.57
N LEU A 147 -12.21 1.19 14.25
CA LEU A 147 -11.54 0.23 13.39
C LEU A 147 -10.05 0.56 13.23
N LYS A 148 -9.23 -0.49 13.18
CA LYS A 148 -7.83 -0.45 12.75
C LYS A 148 -7.73 -1.15 11.41
N LEU A 149 -7.43 -0.38 10.38
CA LEU A 149 -7.41 -0.83 9.00
C LEU A 149 -6.04 -0.52 8.38
N GLY A 150 -5.68 -1.27 7.36
CA GLY A 150 -4.49 -1.02 6.54
C GLY A 150 -4.86 -1.12 5.06
N ILE A 151 -4.31 -0.25 4.24
CA ILE A 151 -4.53 -0.24 2.79
C ILE A 151 -3.22 -0.43 2.03
N ASP A 152 -3.25 -1.27 0.99
CA ASP A 152 -2.20 -1.37 -0.02
C ASP A 152 -2.82 -1.53 -1.43
N ALA A 153 -1.97 -1.45 -2.46
CA ALA A 153 -2.38 -1.66 -3.85
C ALA A 153 -1.75 -2.93 -4.45
N ARG A 154 -2.45 -3.53 -5.41
CA ARG A 154 -1.96 -4.60 -6.29
C ARG A 154 -1.12 -4.08 -7.45
N ASP A 155 -1.24 -2.81 -7.77
CA ASP A 155 -0.66 -2.20 -8.95
C ASP A 155 -0.28 -0.75 -8.65
N THR A 156 0.59 -0.19 -9.49
CA THR A 156 0.88 1.25 -9.46
C THR A 156 -0.03 1.99 -10.44
N ARG A 157 0.07 3.32 -10.47
CA ARG A 157 -0.59 4.15 -11.48
C ARG A 157 -0.11 3.75 -12.88
N ARG A 158 -1.05 3.51 -13.79
CA ARG A 158 -0.76 3.18 -15.20
C ARG A 158 -1.61 4.05 -16.13
N PRO A 159 -1.02 4.80 -17.07
CA PRO A 159 -1.77 5.59 -18.05
C PRO A 159 -2.81 4.73 -18.78
N GLY A 160 -4.04 5.25 -18.90
CA GLY A 160 -5.16 4.55 -19.55
C GLY A 160 -5.74 3.37 -18.76
N VAL A 161 -5.16 2.98 -17.62
CA VAL A 161 -5.62 1.85 -16.79
C VAL A 161 -6.14 2.34 -15.45
N TRP A 162 -5.31 2.98 -14.63
CA TRP A 162 -5.69 3.50 -13.31
C TRP A 162 -4.86 4.74 -12.98
N ASP A 163 -5.51 5.82 -12.59
CA ASP A 163 -4.86 7.09 -12.27
C ASP A 163 -4.19 7.12 -10.88
N GLY A 164 -4.37 6.03 -10.12
CA GLY A 164 -3.78 5.79 -8.82
C GLY A 164 -4.58 6.39 -7.65
N ARG A 165 -5.74 6.99 -7.89
CA ARG A 165 -6.59 7.56 -6.83
C ARG A 165 -7.61 6.55 -6.33
N VAL A 166 -7.96 6.66 -5.05
CA VAL A 166 -9.01 5.85 -4.43
C VAL A 166 -9.75 6.68 -3.38
N GLY A 167 -11.07 6.55 -3.34
CA GLY A 167 -11.91 7.03 -2.24
C GLY A 167 -12.38 5.85 -1.39
N VAL A 168 -12.03 5.84 -0.11
CA VAL A 168 -12.48 4.82 0.85
C VAL A 168 -13.60 5.41 1.69
N THR A 169 -14.78 4.81 1.60
CA THR A 169 -16.00 5.30 2.27
C THR A 169 -16.36 4.38 3.43
N PHE A 170 -16.46 4.97 4.61
CA PHE A 170 -16.99 4.36 5.82
C PHE A 170 -18.48 4.71 5.96
N THR A 171 -19.34 3.69 5.99
CA THR A 171 -20.78 3.86 6.21
C THR A 171 -21.15 3.19 7.53
N VAL A 172 -21.99 3.85 8.33
CA VAL A 172 -22.55 3.31 9.56
C VAL A 172 -24.07 3.39 9.48
N HIS A 173 -24.74 2.30 9.82
CA HIS A 173 -26.18 2.18 9.94
C HIS A 173 -26.55 1.92 11.40
N ASP A 174 -27.48 2.70 11.94
CA ASP A 174 -28.05 2.49 13.27
C ASP A 174 -29.56 2.78 13.25
N GLY A 175 -30.37 1.71 13.24
CA GLY A 175 -31.82 1.83 13.06
C GLY A 175 -32.19 2.45 11.72
N ARG A 176 -32.82 3.64 11.75
CA ARG A 176 -33.18 4.41 10.54
C ARG A 176 -32.11 5.42 10.13
N SER A 177 -31.08 5.61 10.96
CA SER A 177 -30.02 6.57 10.71
C SER A 177 -28.89 5.92 9.92
N THR A 178 -28.35 6.67 8.97
CA THR A 178 -27.15 6.30 8.22
C THR A 178 -26.20 7.49 8.20
N ALA A 179 -24.93 7.25 8.51
CA ALA A 179 -23.87 8.24 8.39
C ALA A 179 -22.78 7.71 7.46
N LYS A 180 -22.18 8.60 6.69
CA LYS A 180 -21.12 8.29 5.74
C LYS A 180 -20.01 9.31 5.85
N ASP A 181 -18.80 8.84 5.61
CA ASP A 181 -17.63 9.69 5.53
C ASP A 181 -16.55 9.00 4.69
N THR A 182 -15.74 9.81 4.02
CA THR A 182 -14.81 9.33 2.99
C THR A 182 -13.43 9.93 3.21
N VAL A 183 -12.40 9.15 2.94
CA VAL A 183 -11.01 9.64 2.83
C VAL A 183 -10.46 9.30 1.46
N ARG A 184 -9.71 10.23 0.87
CA ARG A 184 -9.07 10.05 -0.43
C ARG A 184 -7.59 9.74 -0.26
N LEU A 185 -7.11 8.78 -1.05
CA LEU A 185 -5.71 8.39 -1.06
C LEU A 185 -5.19 8.25 -2.48
N ARG A 186 -3.86 8.27 -2.60
CA ARG A 186 -3.15 8.00 -3.85
C ARG A 186 -2.07 6.95 -3.69
N VAL A 187 -1.98 6.01 -4.63
CA VAL A 187 -0.88 5.07 -4.68
C VAL A 187 0.42 5.80 -5.05
N ALA A 188 1.49 5.49 -4.34
CA ALA A 188 2.81 6.04 -4.63
C ALA A 188 3.27 5.62 -6.04
N PRO A 189 3.79 6.56 -6.85
CA PRO A 189 4.39 6.22 -8.13
C PRO A 189 5.72 5.50 -7.93
N VAL A 190 6.08 4.65 -8.88
CA VAL A 190 7.43 4.12 -9.03
C VAL A 190 8.36 5.24 -9.48
N LEU A 191 9.42 5.49 -8.71
CA LEU A 191 10.48 6.45 -9.03
C LEU A 191 11.80 5.71 -9.22
N THR A 192 12.61 6.18 -10.16
CA THR A 192 13.99 5.72 -10.33
C THR A 192 14.95 6.62 -9.55
N HIS A 193 16.15 6.12 -9.30
CA HIS A 193 17.20 6.87 -8.65
C HIS A 193 17.95 7.74 -9.66
N HIS A 194 18.18 9.02 -9.33
CA HIS A 194 19.10 9.85 -10.13
C HIS A 194 20.55 9.65 -9.65
N HIS A 195 21.53 9.81 -10.55
CA HIS A 195 22.95 9.52 -10.27
C HIS A 195 23.61 10.37 -9.18
N ALA A 196 23.00 11.47 -8.75
CA ALA A 196 23.50 12.30 -7.65
C ALA A 196 22.98 11.86 -6.27
N GLN A 197 22.13 10.83 -6.20
CA GLN A 197 21.75 10.21 -4.92
C GLN A 197 22.88 9.32 -4.39
N ALA A 198 22.97 9.19 -3.08
CA ALA A 198 23.95 8.30 -2.46
C ALA A 198 23.70 6.86 -2.91
N ALA A 199 24.74 6.24 -3.49
CA ALA A 199 24.72 4.83 -3.84
C ALA A 199 24.54 3.98 -2.58
N ARG A 200 23.67 2.97 -2.66
CA ARG A 200 23.45 2.00 -1.58
C ARG A 200 24.04 0.63 -1.88
N GLU A 201 24.02 0.25 -3.15
CA GLU A 201 24.52 -1.01 -3.68
C GLU A 201 25.00 -0.78 -5.11
N PHE A 202 26.04 -1.52 -5.52
CA PHE A 202 26.54 -1.51 -6.90
C PHE A 202 26.25 -2.85 -7.58
N VAL A 203 25.76 -2.77 -8.81
CA VAL A 203 25.58 -3.89 -9.72
C VAL A 203 26.67 -3.79 -10.78
N ASP A 204 27.65 -4.69 -10.78
CA ASP A 204 28.78 -4.62 -11.70
C ASP A 204 29.44 -6.00 -11.93
N ARG A 205 30.04 -6.19 -13.11
CA ARG A 205 30.97 -7.29 -13.45
C ARG A 205 32.44 -6.83 -13.47
N LEU A 206 32.74 -5.56 -13.22
CA LEU A 206 34.08 -4.99 -13.42
C LEU A 206 35.03 -5.26 -12.24
N GLN A 207 35.65 -6.45 -12.22
CA GLN A 207 36.65 -6.89 -11.24
C GLN A 207 37.70 -5.82 -10.85
N ASN A 208 38.09 -4.93 -11.78
CA ASN A 208 39.15 -3.94 -11.57
C ASN A 208 38.69 -2.62 -10.93
N ALA A 209 37.44 -2.18 -11.12
CA ALA A 209 36.89 -1.04 -10.37
C ALA A 209 36.46 -1.46 -8.96
N LEU A 210 36.12 -2.75 -8.80
CA LEU A 210 35.75 -3.36 -7.54
C LEU A 210 36.85 -3.23 -6.49
N ASP A 211 38.14 -3.26 -6.83
CA ASP A 211 39.21 -3.15 -5.80
C ASP A 211 39.25 -1.78 -5.10
N LYS A 212 38.66 -0.72 -5.70
CA LYS A 212 38.56 0.62 -5.08
C LYS A 212 37.28 0.84 -4.26
N THR A 213 36.25 0.04 -4.48
CA THR A 213 34.91 0.17 -3.84
C THR A 213 34.53 -1.05 -3.00
N ARG A 214 35.26 -2.17 -3.13
CA ARG A 214 35.14 -3.39 -2.32
C ARG A 214 35.27 -3.02 -0.86
N GLY A 215 34.24 -3.37 -0.08
CA GLY A 215 34.13 -3.05 1.34
C GLY A 215 33.39 -1.76 1.68
N ARG A 216 33.08 -0.89 0.70
CA ARG A 216 32.23 0.31 0.93
C ARG A 216 30.75 0.05 0.66
N TYR A 217 30.42 -0.82 -0.28
CA TYR A 217 29.04 -1.16 -0.63
C TYR A 217 28.90 -2.67 -0.89
N PRO A 218 27.73 -3.27 -0.59
CA PRO A 218 27.42 -4.62 -1.04
C PRO A 218 27.45 -4.69 -2.58
N LEU A 219 27.81 -5.85 -3.09
CA LEU A 219 27.93 -6.15 -4.52
C LEU A 219 27.08 -7.38 -4.81
N THR A 220 26.16 -7.26 -5.76
CA THR A 220 25.35 -8.39 -6.23
C THR A 220 25.75 -8.74 -7.66
N GLN A 221 26.24 -9.97 -7.84
CA GLN A 221 26.59 -10.51 -9.14
C GLN A 221 25.39 -11.26 -9.73
N PHE A 222 24.99 -10.91 -10.95
CA PHE A 222 24.03 -11.69 -11.71
C PHE A 222 24.70 -12.96 -12.26
N ASN A 223 24.26 -14.09 -11.72
CA ASN A 223 24.66 -15.42 -12.15
C ASN A 223 23.63 -15.95 -13.16
N GLY A 224 24.05 -16.73 -14.16
CA GLY A 224 23.12 -17.40 -15.09
C GLY A 224 22.95 -16.74 -16.46
N SER A 225 23.77 -15.75 -16.81
CA SER A 225 23.85 -15.21 -18.18
C SER A 225 25.27 -14.71 -18.46
N ASP A 226 25.75 -14.84 -19.70
CA ASP A 226 27.02 -14.24 -20.14
C ASP A 226 26.86 -12.77 -20.59
N ASP A 227 25.63 -12.25 -20.50
CA ASP A 227 25.28 -10.90 -20.87
C ASP A 227 25.95 -9.86 -19.97
N ILE A 228 26.62 -8.91 -20.60
CA ILE A 228 27.41 -7.87 -19.94
C ILE A 228 26.58 -6.59 -19.69
N TRP A 229 25.38 -6.49 -20.25
CA TRP A 229 24.58 -5.28 -20.24
C TRP A 229 23.56 -5.29 -19.10
N ALA A 230 24.04 -5.32 -17.84
CA ALA A 230 23.18 -5.25 -16.64
C ALA A 230 22.20 -4.08 -16.64
N GLN A 231 22.65 -2.97 -17.22
CA GLN A 231 21.89 -1.74 -17.38
C GLN A 231 20.67 -1.89 -18.33
N ASP A 232 20.68 -2.84 -19.26
CA ASP A 232 19.60 -3.00 -20.24
C ASP A 232 18.40 -3.75 -19.66
N PHE A 233 18.60 -4.57 -18.61
CA PHE A 233 17.59 -5.50 -18.14
C PHE A 233 16.95 -5.16 -16.79
N VAL A 234 17.60 -4.35 -15.94
CA VAL A 234 17.01 -3.89 -14.67
C VAL A 234 17.33 -2.43 -14.37
N GLU A 235 16.35 -1.72 -13.84
CA GLU A 235 16.48 -0.36 -13.32
C GLU A 235 16.06 -0.33 -11.84
N PRO A 236 16.95 0.06 -10.91
CA PRO A 236 16.59 0.22 -9.50
C PRO A 236 15.60 1.37 -9.32
N GLY A 237 14.54 1.11 -8.58
CA GLY A 237 13.56 2.11 -8.21
C GLY A 237 13.04 1.93 -6.79
N TYR A 238 12.11 2.80 -6.42
CA TYR A 238 11.43 2.73 -5.14
C TYR A 238 10.03 3.34 -5.23
N ILE A 239 9.21 2.96 -4.25
CA ILE A 239 7.99 3.67 -3.89
C ILE A 239 8.09 4.05 -2.42
N SER A 240 7.48 5.17 -2.03
CA SER A 240 7.53 5.63 -0.65
C SER A 240 6.26 6.32 -0.20
N MET A 241 5.97 6.21 1.09
CA MET A 241 4.92 6.95 1.78
C MET A 241 5.47 7.58 3.06
N PRO A 242 4.80 8.61 3.62
CA PRO A 242 5.19 9.19 4.89
C PRO A 242 5.17 8.15 6.03
N GLY A 243 6.03 8.37 7.02
CA GLY A 243 6.10 7.54 8.22
C GLY A 243 6.61 8.35 9.40
N SER A 244 6.16 7.98 10.60
CA SER A 244 6.43 8.74 11.84
C SER A 244 7.90 8.94 12.21
N LYS A 245 8.81 8.17 11.59
CA LYS A 245 10.28 8.24 11.81
C LYS A 245 11.04 8.55 10.51
N GLY A 246 10.35 9.03 9.48
CA GLY A 246 10.84 9.16 8.12
C GLY A 246 10.05 8.29 7.14
N PRO A 247 10.34 8.41 5.83
CA PRO A 247 9.58 7.72 4.79
C PRO A 247 9.69 6.21 4.93
N ILE A 248 8.56 5.53 4.74
CA ILE A 248 8.51 4.07 4.54
C ILE A 248 8.76 3.83 3.06
N ILE A 249 9.80 3.06 2.74
CA ILE A 249 10.29 2.85 1.37
C ILE A 249 10.24 1.36 1.05
N LEU A 250 9.59 1.01 -0.06
CA LEU A 250 9.76 -0.28 -0.71
C LEU A 250 10.69 -0.10 -1.91
N GLN A 251 11.84 -0.78 -1.88
CA GLN A 251 12.77 -0.84 -3.02
C GLN A 251 12.26 -1.87 -4.03
N ILE A 252 12.41 -1.55 -5.30
CA ILE A 252 11.92 -2.35 -6.43
C ILE A 252 12.98 -2.41 -7.52
N MET A 253 13.00 -3.52 -8.25
CA MET A 253 13.78 -3.66 -9.48
C MET A 253 12.81 -3.67 -10.65
N ILE A 254 12.91 -2.68 -11.53
CA ILE A 254 12.08 -2.59 -12.73
C ILE A 254 12.79 -3.40 -13.82
N ARG A 255 12.18 -4.51 -14.24
CA ARG A 255 12.77 -5.34 -15.30
C ARG A 255 12.32 -4.89 -16.69
N SER A 256 13.22 -4.95 -17.66
CA SER A 256 12.89 -4.91 -19.09
C SER A 256 12.11 -6.16 -19.53
N ALA A 257 11.16 -6.01 -20.44
CA ALA A 257 10.31 -7.09 -20.94
C ALA A 257 10.93 -7.83 -22.15
N GLN A 258 12.25 -7.93 -22.22
CA GLN A 258 12.95 -8.58 -23.33
C GLN A 258 12.87 -10.10 -23.22
N ASP A 259 11.88 -10.71 -23.89
CA ASP A 259 11.65 -12.16 -23.86
C ASP A 259 12.76 -12.99 -24.52
N ASP A 260 13.49 -12.39 -25.46
CA ASP A 260 14.55 -12.99 -26.28
C ASP A 260 15.93 -13.05 -25.60
N ARG A 261 16.13 -12.29 -24.52
CA ARG A 261 17.36 -12.30 -23.74
C ARG A 261 17.18 -13.14 -22.47
N VAL A 262 18.12 -14.08 -22.26
CA VAL A 262 18.18 -14.88 -21.02
C VAL A 262 18.54 -14.02 -19.81
N ALA A 263 19.25 -12.92 -20.04
CA ALA A 263 19.65 -11.96 -19.01
C ALA A 263 18.44 -11.21 -18.43
N GLY A 264 18.44 -11.04 -17.10
CA GLY A 264 17.40 -10.28 -16.39
C GLY A 264 16.26 -11.12 -15.81
N ARG A 265 16.26 -12.44 -15.98
CA ARG A 265 15.30 -13.35 -15.33
C ARG A 265 15.67 -13.66 -13.88
#